data_AF-Q9HIU3-F1
#
_entry.id   AF-Q9HIU3-F1
#
_cell.length_a   1.000
_cell.length_b   1.000
_cell.length_c   1.000
_cell.angle_alpha   90.00
_cell.angle_beta   90.00
_cell.angle_gamma   90.00
#
_symmetry.space_group_name_H-M   'P 1'
#
loop_
_entity.id
_entity.type
_entity.pdbx_description
1 polymer ?
#
loop_
_entity_poly.entity_id
_entity_poly.type
_entity_poly.pdbx_seq_one_letter_code
_entity_poly.pdbx_strand_id
1 'polypeptide(L)'
;MNMLIDISTEILMSLLFFYLFYRIMVKGTNGVIEILVEAMMFSMFVGLILYFQTRITFTTASMAVDMPMAIMGGAVAWAYFTRNSSMTTSRKSAFISLLISNEVAMAYFLTIITYPNIISHGVFYTLVHSVSSYLFIASMEIEMILSLLFLEKDSIKKIVFSGVVFSGLFNPFFMPQSNFSLYGTIYFTAVMVFFMAILFEIIAVKFDTMNFGKIVMITLFFGLMGFSAAGLFASIVFGSLITLLLFDISMMAQMAFYFYFLFRNTEIRGRPGWSYNRYSMFYVLLFSFAAEWLASASIISVVNGVNGVVPFLSNFGVGVYSGIVPAILNAIFIFGSVTNSYVFLIIMGVEMASLVIVRIGRLRWKEKNGISHSP
;
A
#
# COMPACT_ATOMS: atom_id res chain seq x y z
N MET A 1 -19.78 -3.72 -19.03
CA MET A 1 -18.76 -4.19 -19.97
C MET A 1 -18.19 -5.52 -19.47
N ASN A 2 -17.57 -6.35 -20.32
CA ASN A 2 -17.15 -7.71 -19.93
C ASN A 2 -15.94 -7.65 -18.98
N MET A 3 -16.15 -7.97 -17.71
CA MET A 3 -15.10 -8.15 -16.68
C MET A 3 -13.94 -9.04 -17.18
N LEU A 4 -14.22 -10.00 -18.08
CA LEU A 4 -13.21 -10.84 -18.72
C LEU A 4 -12.24 -10.07 -19.61
N ILE A 5 -12.70 -9.05 -20.34
CA ILE A 5 -11.84 -8.24 -21.21
C ILE A 5 -10.92 -7.39 -20.33
N ASP A 6 -11.49 -6.68 -19.35
CA ASP A 6 -10.74 -5.82 -18.42
C ASP A 6 -9.63 -6.60 -17.69
N ILE A 7 -9.96 -7.78 -17.14
CA ILE A 7 -8.99 -8.67 -16.48
C ILE A 7 -7.90 -9.15 -17.46
N SER A 8 -8.27 -9.54 -18.68
CA SER A 8 -7.28 -9.98 -19.66
C SER A 8 -6.32 -8.87 -20.08
N THR A 9 -6.81 -7.63 -20.19
CA THR A 9 -5.97 -6.48 -20.50
C THR A 9 -5.04 -6.15 -19.35
N GLU A 10 -5.52 -6.20 -18.11
CA GLU A 10 -4.69 -6.00 -16.92
C GLU A 10 -3.59 -7.04 -16.82
N ILE A 11 -3.91 -8.33 -16.92
CA ILE A 11 -2.91 -9.41 -16.87
C ILE A 11 -1.81 -9.20 -17.91
N LEU A 12 -2.18 -8.84 -19.15
CA LEU A 12 -1.21 -8.64 -20.23
C LEU A 12 -0.29 -7.45 -19.93
N MET A 13 -0.84 -6.36 -19.38
CA MET A 13 -0.10 -5.17 -19.00
C MET A 13 0.83 -5.45 -17.81
N SER A 14 0.33 -6.11 -16.77
CA SER A 14 1.14 -6.55 -15.63
C SER A 14 2.30 -7.46 -16.04
N LEU A 15 2.09 -8.35 -17.02
CA LEU A 15 3.14 -9.19 -17.58
C LEU A 15 4.20 -8.37 -18.33
N LEU A 16 3.78 -7.32 -19.05
CA LEU A 16 4.69 -6.41 -19.73
C LEU A 16 5.51 -5.59 -18.73
N PHE A 17 4.89 -5.04 -17.68
CA PHE A 17 5.61 -4.34 -16.61
C PHE A 17 6.56 -5.27 -15.87
N PHE A 18 6.14 -6.50 -15.56
CA PHE A 18 7.02 -7.52 -14.99
C PHE A 18 8.22 -7.82 -15.91
N TYR A 19 8.02 -7.88 -17.23
CA TYR A 19 9.13 -8.06 -18.18
C TYR A 19 10.13 -6.89 -18.15
N LEU A 20 9.64 -5.64 -18.07
CA LEU A 20 10.50 -4.46 -17.93
C LEU A 20 11.29 -4.50 -16.62
N PHE A 21 10.64 -4.88 -15.51
CA PHE A 21 11.30 -5.11 -14.21
C PHE A 21 12.39 -6.15 -14.28
N TYR A 22 12.08 -7.32 -14.86
CA TYR A 22 13.02 -8.43 -15.00
C TYR A 22 14.25 -7.99 -15.78
N ARG A 23 14.07 -7.19 -16.84
CA ARG A 23 15.17 -6.66 -17.64
C ARG A 23 16.09 -5.73 -16.83
N ILE A 24 15.52 -4.80 -16.06
CA ILE A 24 16.32 -3.88 -15.23
C ILE A 24 17.08 -4.66 -14.14
N MET A 25 16.39 -5.54 -13.42
CA MET A 25 16.94 -6.24 -12.26
C MET A 25 17.96 -7.31 -12.63
N VAL A 26 17.66 -8.16 -13.62
CA VAL A 26 18.46 -9.34 -13.93
C VAL A 26 19.47 -9.07 -15.04
N LYS A 27 19.09 -8.32 -16.08
CA LYS A 27 20.01 -7.98 -17.18
C LYS A 27 20.85 -6.73 -16.90
N GLY A 28 20.56 -5.99 -15.83
CA GLY A 28 21.35 -4.85 -15.39
C GLY A 28 21.37 -3.70 -16.40
N THR A 29 20.27 -3.47 -17.12
CA THR A 29 20.17 -2.39 -18.11
C THR A 29 20.23 -1.01 -17.45
N ASN A 30 20.63 0.02 -18.20
CA ASN A 30 20.69 1.40 -17.71
C ASN A 30 19.32 2.04 -17.37
N GLY A 31 18.22 1.31 -17.59
CA GLY A 31 16.83 1.71 -17.32
C GLY A 31 16.25 2.73 -18.31
N VAL A 32 17.04 3.23 -19.26
CA VAL A 32 16.63 4.33 -20.16
C VAL A 32 15.54 3.90 -21.13
N ILE A 33 15.65 2.69 -21.70
CA ILE A 33 14.66 2.18 -22.65
C ILE A 33 13.37 1.84 -21.90
N GLU A 34 13.48 1.28 -20.71
CA GLU A 34 12.34 0.89 -19.89
C GLU A 34 11.55 2.12 -19.44
N ILE A 35 12.23 3.17 -18.96
CA ILE A 35 11.60 4.47 -18.64
C ILE A 35 10.97 5.11 -19.88
N LEU A 36 11.60 5.00 -21.05
CA LEU A 36 11.05 5.51 -22.31
C LEU A 36 9.74 4.79 -22.67
N VAL A 37 9.72 3.46 -22.60
CA VAL A 37 8.54 2.64 -22.87
C VAL A 37 7.41 3.00 -21.89
N GLU A 38 7.71 3.11 -20.60
CA GLU A 38 6.72 3.52 -19.60
C GLU A 38 6.16 4.93 -19.84
N ALA A 39 7.00 5.88 -20.21
CA ALA A 39 6.56 7.24 -20.54
C ALA A 39 5.68 7.26 -21.80
N MET A 40 5.99 6.43 -22.80
CA MET A 40 5.14 6.26 -23.98
C MET A 40 3.79 5.66 -23.61
N MET A 41 3.75 4.62 -22.79
CA MET A 41 2.50 4.02 -22.31
C MET A 41 1.66 5.02 -21.53
N PHE A 42 2.28 5.78 -20.61
CA PHE A 42 1.60 6.79 -19.81
C PHE A 42 0.97 7.85 -20.69
N SER A 43 1.72 8.33 -21.68
CA SER A 43 1.24 9.31 -22.63
C SER A 43 0.01 8.82 -23.42
N MET A 44 -0.01 7.55 -23.82
CA MET A 44 -1.15 6.97 -24.54
C MET A 44 -2.40 6.93 -23.65
N PHE A 45 -2.25 6.53 -22.38
CA PHE A 45 -3.37 6.54 -21.43
C PHE A 45 -3.88 7.97 -21.19
N VAL A 46 -3.00 8.96 -21.02
CA VAL A 46 -3.40 10.37 -20.89
C VAL A 46 -4.22 10.84 -22.09
N GLY A 47 -3.80 10.49 -23.31
CA GLY A 47 -4.55 10.82 -24.53
C GLY A 47 -5.94 10.19 -24.56
N LEU A 48 -6.01 8.88 -24.26
CA LEU A 48 -7.28 8.16 -24.19
C LEU A 48 -8.20 8.73 -23.12
N ILE A 49 -7.68 9.05 -21.94
CA ILE A 49 -8.42 9.70 -20.86
C ILE A 49 -9.04 11.01 -21.33
N LEU A 50 -8.25 11.90 -21.94
CA LEU A 50 -8.75 13.18 -22.45
C LEU A 50 -9.85 12.99 -23.50
N TYR A 51 -9.69 11.99 -24.37
CA TYR A 51 -10.64 11.66 -25.42
C TYR A 51 -11.98 11.17 -24.86
N PHE A 52 -11.97 10.26 -23.88
CA PHE A 52 -13.20 9.66 -23.35
C PHE A 52 -13.87 10.47 -22.24
N GLN A 53 -13.12 11.32 -21.54
CA GLN A 53 -13.65 12.09 -20.40
C GLN A 53 -14.40 13.35 -20.84
N THR A 54 -14.07 13.91 -22.00
CA THR A 54 -14.65 15.17 -22.49
C THR A 54 -15.62 14.94 -23.63
N ARG A 55 -16.55 15.89 -23.86
CA ARG A 55 -17.39 15.84 -25.06
C ARG A 55 -16.50 15.96 -26.30
N ILE A 56 -16.76 15.11 -27.29
CA ILE A 56 -15.98 15.07 -28.52
C ILE A 56 -16.21 16.37 -29.28
N THR A 57 -15.17 17.19 -29.31
CA THR A 57 -15.05 18.41 -30.11
C THR A 57 -13.74 18.34 -30.86
N PHE A 58 -13.58 19.11 -31.94
CA PHE A 58 -12.33 19.13 -32.69
C PHE A 58 -11.13 19.50 -31.79
N THR A 59 -11.31 20.44 -30.86
CA THR A 59 -10.26 20.88 -29.94
C THR A 59 -9.87 19.79 -28.95
N THR A 60 -10.84 19.08 -28.35
CA THR A 60 -10.55 17.98 -27.42
C THR A 60 -9.93 16.78 -28.12
N ALA A 61 -10.36 16.47 -29.35
CA ALA A 61 -9.74 15.43 -30.17
C ALA A 61 -8.29 15.78 -30.57
N SER A 62 -8.01 17.03 -30.96
CA SER A 62 -6.64 17.49 -31.23
C SER A 62 -5.78 17.40 -29.98
N MET A 63 -6.26 17.91 -28.83
CA MET A 63 -5.53 17.86 -27.56
C MET A 63 -5.23 16.42 -27.12
N ALA A 64 -6.16 15.48 -27.33
CA ALA A 64 -5.96 14.07 -27.01
C ALA A 64 -4.86 13.40 -27.84
N VAL A 65 -4.48 13.97 -28.99
CA VAL A 65 -3.37 13.49 -29.84
C VAL A 65 -2.09 14.29 -29.57
N ASP A 66 -2.19 15.61 -29.50
CA ASP A 66 -1.05 16.53 -29.36
C ASP A 66 -0.34 16.36 -28.00
N MET A 67 -1.11 16.17 -26.91
CA MET A 67 -0.55 15.98 -25.56
C MET A 67 0.29 14.70 -25.46
N PRO A 68 -0.20 13.52 -25.86
CA PRO A 68 0.64 12.32 -25.89
C PRO A 68 1.89 12.50 -26.74
N MET A 69 1.77 13.08 -27.94
CA MET A 69 2.92 13.30 -28.82
C MET A 69 3.97 14.22 -28.17
N ALA A 70 3.56 15.26 -27.46
CA ALA A 70 4.46 16.14 -26.72
C ALA A 70 5.18 15.41 -25.58
N ILE A 71 4.45 14.61 -24.78
CA ILE A 71 5.01 13.80 -23.69
C ILE A 71 6.02 12.78 -24.25
N MET A 72 5.66 12.07 -25.32
CA MET A 72 6.55 11.12 -26.00
C MET A 72 7.81 11.81 -26.55
N GLY A 73 7.66 12.97 -27.19
CA GLY A 73 8.78 13.76 -27.70
C GLY A 73 9.74 14.18 -26.58
N GLY A 74 9.20 14.62 -25.44
CA GLY A 74 9.98 14.92 -24.23
C GLY A 74 10.71 13.71 -23.67
N ALA A 75 10.04 12.55 -23.61
CA ALA A 75 10.63 11.31 -23.13
C ALA A 75 11.77 10.82 -24.05
N VAL A 76 11.60 10.91 -25.37
CA VAL A 76 12.64 10.58 -26.36
C VAL A 76 13.84 11.51 -26.21
N ALA A 77 13.62 12.82 -26.08
CA ALA A 77 14.69 13.78 -25.87
C ALA A 77 15.46 13.48 -24.58
N TRP A 78 14.75 13.24 -23.47
CA TRP A 78 15.35 12.84 -22.20
C TRP A 78 16.18 11.55 -22.30
N ALA A 79 15.63 10.52 -22.96
CA ALA A 79 16.32 9.26 -23.18
C ALA A 79 17.60 9.44 -24.01
N TYR A 80 17.56 10.31 -25.02
CA TYR A 80 18.73 10.64 -25.84
C TYR A 80 19.84 11.29 -25.02
N PHE A 81 19.50 12.31 -24.20
CA PHE A 81 20.48 13.00 -23.36
C PHE A 81 21.08 12.12 -22.26
N THR A 82 20.32 11.12 -21.80
CA THR A 82 20.70 10.29 -20.66
C THR A 82 21.21 8.89 -21.06
N ARG A 83 21.29 8.56 -22.35
CA ARG A 83 21.63 7.21 -22.85
C ARG A 83 22.96 6.65 -22.32
N ASN A 84 23.95 7.51 -22.13
CA ASN A 84 25.33 7.11 -21.80
C ASN A 84 25.65 7.14 -20.30
N SER A 85 24.79 7.70 -19.44
CA SER A 85 25.04 7.73 -18.00
C SER A 85 24.58 6.44 -17.31
N SER A 86 25.28 6.08 -16.24
CA SER A 86 24.99 4.91 -15.42
C SER A 86 23.66 5.05 -14.68
N MET A 87 23.09 3.92 -14.25
CA MET A 87 21.82 3.90 -13.54
C MET A 87 21.96 4.49 -12.14
N THR A 88 21.37 5.66 -11.92
CA THR A 88 21.36 6.35 -10.63
C THR A 88 20.12 6.01 -9.81
N THR A 89 20.16 6.26 -8.50
CA THR A 89 18.99 6.16 -7.61
C THR A 89 17.81 7.00 -8.12
N SER A 90 18.10 8.15 -8.74
CA SER A 90 17.08 9.02 -9.35
C SER A 90 16.31 8.32 -10.47
N ARG A 91 17.00 7.54 -11.33
CA ARG A 91 16.33 6.77 -12.39
C ARG A 91 15.44 5.66 -11.86
N LYS A 92 15.89 4.96 -10.81
CA LYS A 92 15.07 3.94 -10.15
C LYS A 92 13.79 4.57 -9.60
N SER A 93 13.90 5.73 -8.97
CA SER A 93 12.73 6.47 -8.50
C SER A 93 11.82 6.93 -9.63
N ALA A 94 12.39 7.41 -10.74
CA ALA A 94 11.62 7.85 -11.91
C ALA A 94 10.84 6.69 -12.55
N PHE A 95 11.48 5.54 -12.72
CA PHE A 95 10.85 4.30 -13.19
C PHE A 95 9.68 3.90 -12.27
N ILE A 96 9.92 3.79 -10.95
CA ILE A 96 8.85 3.46 -9.99
C ILE A 96 7.69 4.46 -10.08
N SER A 97 7.98 5.76 -10.18
CA SER A 97 6.93 6.77 -10.28
C SER A 97 6.12 6.67 -11.58
N LEU A 98 6.77 6.36 -12.71
CA LEU A 98 6.09 6.19 -13.99
C LEU A 98 5.26 4.92 -14.01
N LEU A 99 5.76 3.85 -13.41
CA LEU A 99 5.02 2.62 -13.26
C LEU A 99 3.74 2.82 -12.45
N ILE A 100 3.83 3.44 -11.26
CA ILE A 100 2.65 3.75 -10.46
C ILE A 100 1.69 4.68 -11.23
N SER A 101 2.24 5.67 -11.93
CA SER A 101 1.42 6.60 -12.74
C SER A 101 0.71 5.89 -13.89
N ASN A 102 1.35 4.89 -14.49
CA ASN A 102 0.75 4.04 -15.52
C ASN A 102 -0.40 3.21 -14.98
N GLU A 103 -0.21 2.55 -13.83
CA GLU A 103 -1.26 1.76 -13.19
C GLU A 103 -2.47 2.63 -12.82
N VAL A 104 -2.23 3.81 -12.25
CA VAL A 104 -3.30 4.77 -11.92
C VAL A 104 -4.00 5.26 -13.19
N ALA A 105 -3.24 5.62 -14.25
CA ALA A 105 -3.83 6.09 -15.50
C ALA A 105 -4.64 5.01 -16.22
N MET A 106 -4.14 3.78 -16.23
CA MET A 106 -4.85 2.62 -16.79
C MET A 106 -6.13 2.33 -16.00
N ALA A 107 -6.05 2.23 -14.68
CA ALA A 107 -7.21 2.00 -13.83
C ALA A 107 -8.26 3.10 -13.99
N TYR A 108 -7.82 4.36 -14.11
CA TYR A 108 -8.69 5.50 -14.37
C TYR A 108 -9.38 5.42 -15.73
N PHE A 109 -8.63 5.11 -16.78
CA PHE A 109 -9.16 4.90 -18.12
C PHE A 109 -10.20 3.76 -18.16
N LEU A 110 -9.87 2.61 -17.57
CA LEU A 110 -10.79 1.47 -17.49
C LEU A 110 -12.03 1.81 -16.65
N THR A 111 -11.89 2.56 -15.56
CA THR A 111 -13.03 3.01 -14.74
C THR A 111 -13.97 3.92 -15.51
N ILE A 112 -13.44 4.84 -16.32
CA ILE A 112 -14.24 5.70 -17.22
C ILE A 112 -15.08 4.84 -18.16
N ILE A 113 -14.48 3.80 -18.76
CA ILE A 113 -15.19 2.96 -19.74
C ILE A 113 -16.19 2.02 -19.06
N THR A 114 -15.78 1.37 -17.97
CA THR A 114 -16.57 0.32 -17.31
C THR A 114 -17.69 0.91 -16.45
N TYR A 115 -17.48 2.08 -15.85
CA TYR A 115 -18.42 2.75 -14.94
C TYR A 115 -18.72 4.20 -15.36
N PRO A 116 -19.43 4.42 -16.49
CA PRO A 116 -19.69 5.76 -17.01
C PRO A 116 -20.49 6.65 -16.05
N ASN A 117 -21.27 6.06 -15.15
CA ASN A 117 -22.05 6.80 -14.14
C ASN A 117 -21.14 7.51 -13.10
N ILE A 118 -19.93 6.99 -12.84
CA ILE A 118 -18.99 7.59 -11.88
C ILE A 118 -18.45 8.93 -12.42
N ILE A 119 -18.27 9.04 -13.75
CA ILE A 119 -17.78 10.26 -14.42
C ILE A 119 -18.65 11.48 -14.08
N SER A 120 -19.96 11.28 -13.91
CA SER A 120 -20.90 12.37 -13.61
C SER A 120 -20.62 13.09 -12.28
N HIS A 121 -19.89 12.44 -11.36
CA HIS A 121 -19.51 13.00 -10.06
C HIS A 121 -18.20 13.81 -10.13
N GLY A 122 -17.57 13.87 -11.30
CA GLY A 122 -16.38 14.68 -11.57
C GLY A 122 -15.09 13.87 -11.67
N VAL A 123 -14.06 14.54 -12.19
CA VAL A 123 -12.73 13.98 -12.48
C VAL A 123 -12.06 13.43 -11.23
N PHE A 124 -12.04 14.23 -10.17
CA PHE A 124 -11.38 13.89 -8.92
C PHE A 124 -12.07 12.72 -8.22
N TYR A 125 -13.41 12.68 -8.25
CA TYR A 125 -14.19 11.57 -7.72
C TYR A 125 -13.87 10.27 -8.45
N THR A 126 -13.85 10.32 -9.78
CA THR A 126 -13.54 9.16 -10.61
C THR A 126 -12.11 8.67 -10.34
N LEU A 127 -11.14 9.58 -10.16
CA LEU A 127 -9.74 9.23 -9.90
C LEU A 127 -9.56 8.49 -8.59
N VAL A 128 -10.10 9.02 -7.49
CA VAL A 128 -10.03 8.39 -6.16
C VAL A 128 -10.66 6.99 -6.23
N HIS A 129 -11.86 6.87 -6.80
CA HIS A 129 -12.49 5.56 -6.91
C HIS A 129 -11.74 4.58 -7.80
N SER A 130 -11.03 5.06 -8.83
CA SER A 130 -10.23 4.21 -9.72
C SER A 130 -9.06 3.54 -8.98
N VAL A 131 -8.37 4.28 -8.11
CA VAL A 131 -7.25 3.74 -7.30
C VAL A 131 -7.76 2.73 -6.28
N SER A 132 -8.94 2.97 -5.71
CA SER A 132 -9.55 2.02 -4.76
C SER A 132 -10.19 0.78 -5.41
N SER A 133 -10.34 0.79 -6.75
CA SER A 133 -11.07 -0.25 -7.49
C SER A 133 -10.25 -1.51 -7.73
N TYR A 134 -10.95 -2.63 -7.99
CA TYR A 134 -10.30 -3.88 -8.37
C TYR A 134 -9.40 -3.77 -9.61
N LEU A 135 -9.69 -2.82 -10.53
CA LEU A 135 -8.93 -2.67 -11.78
C LEU A 135 -7.48 -2.23 -11.49
N PHE A 136 -7.31 -1.35 -10.51
CA PHE A 136 -5.98 -0.95 -10.05
C PHE A 136 -5.30 -2.07 -9.25
N ILE A 137 -6.04 -2.66 -8.32
CA ILE A 137 -5.50 -3.64 -7.36
C ILE A 137 -5.07 -4.92 -8.07
N ALA A 138 -5.89 -5.45 -8.99
CA ALA A 138 -5.61 -6.71 -9.64
C ALA A 138 -4.30 -6.65 -10.43
N SER A 139 -4.14 -5.62 -11.27
CA SER A 139 -2.90 -5.42 -12.04
C SER A 139 -1.68 -5.25 -11.12
N MET A 140 -1.78 -4.35 -10.13
CA MET A 140 -0.70 -4.11 -9.17
C MET A 140 -0.25 -5.39 -8.45
N GLU A 141 -1.21 -6.15 -7.91
CA GLU A 141 -0.92 -7.32 -7.10
C GLU A 141 -0.32 -8.45 -7.94
N ILE A 142 -0.73 -8.60 -9.21
CA ILE A 142 -0.12 -9.56 -10.13
C ILE A 142 1.37 -9.26 -10.31
N GLU A 143 1.75 -8.00 -10.54
CA GLU A 143 3.15 -7.60 -10.69
C GLU A 143 3.96 -7.83 -9.42
N MET A 144 3.39 -7.49 -8.27
CA MET A 144 4.04 -7.68 -6.99
C MET A 144 4.20 -9.17 -6.66
N ILE A 145 3.19 -10.01 -6.92
CA ILE A 145 3.31 -11.47 -6.76
C ILE A 145 4.40 -12.04 -7.68
N LEU A 146 4.40 -11.68 -8.96
CA LEU A 146 5.40 -12.16 -9.91
C LEU A 146 6.81 -11.73 -9.51
N SER A 147 7.00 -10.46 -9.15
CA SER A 147 8.30 -9.96 -8.69
C SER A 147 8.76 -10.63 -7.39
N LEU A 148 7.85 -10.92 -6.46
CA LEU A 148 8.17 -11.63 -5.22
C LEU A 148 8.62 -13.07 -5.48
N LEU A 149 7.95 -13.76 -6.41
CA LEU A 149 8.26 -15.15 -6.76
C LEU A 149 9.57 -15.29 -7.53
N PHE A 150 9.84 -14.38 -8.49
CA PHE A 150 10.95 -14.52 -9.43
C PHE A 150 12.18 -13.68 -9.11
N LEU A 151 12.03 -12.53 -8.44
CA LEU A 151 13.13 -11.57 -8.28
C LEU A 151 13.70 -11.52 -6.86
N GLU A 152 12.87 -11.68 -5.84
CA GLU A 152 13.33 -11.56 -4.45
C GLU A 152 13.94 -12.86 -3.92
N LYS A 153 15.05 -12.75 -3.18
CA LYS A 153 15.76 -13.90 -2.58
C LYS A 153 15.88 -13.81 -1.06
N ASP A 154 15.86 -12.60 -0.49
CA ASP A 154 16.00 -12.41 0.96
C ASP A 154 14.69 -12.76 1.68
N SER A 155 14.74 -13.72 2.61
CA SER A 155 13.55 -14.18 3.35
C SER A 155 12.85 -13.07 4.13
N ILE A 156 13.60 -12.09 4.67
CA ILE A 156 12.98 -10.99 5.44
C ILE A 156 12.23 -10.04 4.50
N LYS A 157 12.83 -9.72 3.34
CA LYS A 157 12.16 -8.93 2.31
C LYS A 157 10.91 -9.65 1.82
N LYS A 158 10.99 -10.96 1.53
CA LYS A 158 9.83 -11.76 1.12
C LYS A 158 8.68 -11.67 2.10
N ILE A 159 8.93 -11.73 3.40
CA ILE A 159 7.86 -11.66 4.42
C ILE A 159 7.24 -10.26 4.44
N VAL A 160 8.05 -9.20 4.47
CA VAL A 160 7.56 -7.82 4.42
C VAL A 160 6.75 -7.55 3.16
N PHE A 161 7.27 -7.97 2.02
CA PHE A 161 6.67 -7.81 0.70
C PHE A 161 5.39 -8.64 0.55
N SER A 162 5.36 -9.87 1.09
CA SER A 162 4.14 -10.67 1.16
C SER A 162 3.09 -9.96 2.00
N GLY A 163 3.47 -9.35 3.12
CA GLY A 163 2.55 -8.57 3.95
C GLY A 163 1.87 -7.44 3.19
N VAL A 164 2.64 -6.71 2.36
CA VAL A 164 2.08 -5.66 1.50
C VAL A 164 1.11 -6.25 0.47
N VAL A 165 1.57 -7.25 -0.30
CA VAL A 165 0.77 -7.91 -1.35
C VAL A 165 -0.54 -8.47 -0.83
N PHE A 166 -0.44 -9.31 0.21
CA PHE A 166 -1.63 -9.94 0.77
C PHE A 166 -2.57 -8.90 1.39
N SER A 167 -2.09 -7.77 1.87
CA SER A 167 -2.97 -6.74 2.43
C SER A 167 -3.78 -6.00 1.37
N GLY A 168 -3.26 -5.88 0.14
CA GLY A 168 -3.95 -5.18 -0.96
C GLY A 168 -4.95 -6.04 -1.73
N LEU A 169 -4.76 -7.37 -1.79
CA LEU A 169 -5.60 -8.30 -2.58
C LEU A 169 -7.11 -8.18 -2.36
N PHE A 170 -7.55 -7.95 -1.12
CA PHE A 170 -8.98 -7.79 -0.80
C PHE A 170 -9.21 -6.45 -0.09
N ASN A 171 -9.01 -5.38 -0.84
CA ASN A 171 -9.36 -4.03 -0.41
C ASN A 171 -10.86 -3.92 -0.02
N PRO A 172 -11.22 -3.28 1.10
CA PRO A 172 -12.61 -2.99 1.46
C PRO A 172 -13.43 -2.25 0.39
N PHE A 173 -12.77 -1.51 -0.50
CA PHE A 173 -13.39 -0.66 -1.53
C PHE A 173 -13.34 -1.28 -2.94
N PHE A 174 -12.96 -2.57 -3.03
CA PHE A 174 -12.74 -3.33 -4.29
C PHE A 174 -13.86 -3.19 -5.32
N MET A 175 -15.12 -3.14 -4.87
CA MET A 175 -16.29 -2.87 -5.70
C MET A 175 -16.99 -1.60 -5.21
N PRO A 176 -17.02 -0.53 -6.03
CA PRO A 176 -17.87 0.62 -5.74
C PRO A 176 -19.32 0.12 -5.61
N GLN A 177 -20.00 0.47 -4.50
CA GLN A 177 -21.43 0.19 -4.23
C GLN A 177 -21.83 -1.17 -3.64
N SER A 178 -20.91 -2.04 -3.20
CA SER A 178 -21.29 -3.30 -2.55
C SER A 178 -21.02 -3.34 -1.04
N ASN A 179 -21.76 -4.19 -0.31
CA ASN A 179 -21.56 -4.48 1.13
C ASN A 179 -20.23 -5.20 1.43
N PHE A 180 -19.26 -5.15 0.51
CA PHE A 180 -17.96 -5.83 0.63
C PHE A 180 -17.03 -5.19 1.66
N SER A 181 -17.35 -3.96 2.11
CA SER A 181 -16.55 -3.21 3.08
C SER A 181 -16.27 -3.98 4.38
N LEU A 182 -17.24 -4.74 4.92
CA LEU A 182 -17.05 -5.54 6.13
C LEU A 182 -16.03 -6.68 5.90
N TYR A 183 -16.23 -7.47 4.85
CA TYR A 183 -15.38 -8.63 4.56
C TYR A 183 -13.95 -8.21 4.21
N GLY A 184 -13.80 -7.16 3.37
CA GLY A 184 -12.48 -6.62 3.04
C GLY A 184 -11.77 -6.04 4.26
N THR A 185 -12.49 -5.37 5.17
CA THR A 185 -11.89 -4.84 6.41
C THR A 185 -11.42 -5.96 7.35
N ILE A 186 -12.22 -7.02 7.51
CA ILE A 186 -11.83 -8.19 8.31
C ILE A 186 -10.60 -8.87 7.69
N TYR A 187 -10.60 -9.05 6.37
CA TYR A 187 -9.46 -9.65 5.67
C TYR A 187 -8.19 -8.82 5.82
N PHE A 188 -8.25 -7.52 5.54
CA PHE A 188 -7.12 -6.59 5.68
C PHE A 188 -6.53 -6.67 7.10
N THR A 189 -7.40 -6.64 8.11
CA THR A 189 -6.99 -6.72 9.52
C THR A 189 -6.34 -8.06 9.85
N ALA A 190 -6.92 -9.17 9.39
CA ALA A 190 -6.38 -10.52 9.63
C ALA A 190 -4.99 -10.69 9.01
N VAL A 191 -4.81 -10.25 7.75
CA VAL A 191 -3.52 -10.29 7.06
C VAL A 191 -2.49 -9.41 7.75
N MET A 192 -2.86 -8.18 8.10
CA MET A 192 -1.99 -7.25 8.81
C MET A 192 -1.46 -7.87 10.12
N VAL A 193 -2.36 -8.36 10.98
CA VAL A 193 -2.01 -8.96 12.27
C VAL A 193 -1.14 -10.20 12.09
N PHE A 194 -1.46 -11.05 11.12
CA PHE A 194 -0.67 -12.24 10.81
C PHE A 194 0.78 -11.90 10.43
N PHE A 195 0.99 -10.94 9.53
CA PHE A 195 2.34 -10.54 9.12
C PHE A 195 3.09 -9.75 10.19
N MET A 196 2.40 -8.91 10.98
CA MET A 196 3.00 -8.22 12.12
C MET A 196 3.51 -9.22 13.16
N ALA A 197 2.72 -10.24 13.51
CA ALA A 197 3.12 -11.30 14.44
C ALA A 197 4.39 -12.04 13.96
N ILE A 198 4.45 -12.41 12.68
CA ILE A 198 5.64 -13.05 12.09
C ILE A 198 6.85 -12.13 12.19
N LEU A 199 6.69 -10.84 11.86
CA LEU A 199 7.80 -9.88 11.93
C LEU A 199 8.28 -9.64 13.35
N PHE A 200 7.38 -9.57 14.34
CA PHE A 200 7.75 -9.47 15.74
C PHE A 200 8.59 -10.65 16.20
N GLU A 201 8.24 -11.87 15.79
CA GLU A 201 9.09 -13.04 16.06
C GLU A 201 10.48 -12.84 15.44
N ILE A 202 10.58 -12.45 14.16
CA ILE A 202 11.88 -12.22 13.50
C ILE A 202 12.71 -11.16 14.22
N ILE A 203 12.08 -10.07 14.68
CA ILE A 203 12.73 -9.02 15.47
C ILE A 203 13.28 -9.62 16.76
N ALA A 204 12.49 -10.42 17.48
CA ALA A 204 12.92 -11.09 18.70
C ALA A 204 14.08 -12.08 18.46
N VAL A 205 14.04 -12.85 17.36
CA VAL A 205 15.11 -13.79 17.00
C VAL A 205 16.43 -13.07 16.69
N LYS A 206 16.35 -12.00 15.91
CA LYS A 206 17.52 -11.31 15.35
C LYS A 206 17.77 -9.98 16.05
N PHE A 207 17.44 -9.91 17.34
CA PHE A 207 17.44 -8.67 18.10
C PHE A 207 18.79 -7.94 18.02
N ASP A 208 19.91 -8.65 18.18
CA ASP A 208 21.25 -8.02 18.14
C ASP A 208 21.97 -8.13 16.79
N THR A 209 21.47 -8.96 15.88
CA THR A 209 22.19 -9.30 14.62
C THR A 209 21.57 -8.67 13.37
N MET A 210 20.43 -7.98 13.49
CA MET A 210 19.74 -7.44 12.32
C MET A 210 20.46 -6.22 11.73
N ASN A 211 20.71 -6.25 10.42
CA ASN A 211 21.29 -5.13 9.68
C ASN A 211 20.39 -3.89 9.73
N PHE A 212 21.02 -2.71 9.81
CA PHE A 212 20.30 -1.43 9.87
C PHE A 212 19.32 -1.22 8.71
N GLY A 213 19.68 -1.61 7.48
CA GLY A 213 18.77 -1.49 6.34
C GLY A 213 17.50 -2.34 6.47
N LYS A 214 17.58 -3.49 7.15
CA LYS A 214 16.40 -4.32 7.43
C LYS A 214 15.55 -3.72 8.55
N ILE A 215 16.18 -3.13 9.56
CA ILE A 215 15.49 -2.40 10.64
C ILE A 215 14.65 -1.25 10.06
N VAL A 216 15.25 -0.44 9.18
CA VAL A 216 14.55 0.69 8.52
C VAL A 216 13.39 0.19 7.66
N MET A 217 13.61 -0.87 6.87
CA MET A 217 12.56 -1.46 6.02
C MET A 217 11.37 -1.96 6.86
N ILE A 218 11.64 -2.68 7.95
CA ILE A 218 10.59 -3.16 8.87
C ILE A 218 9.87 -1.96 9.52
N THR A 219 10.61 -0.96 10.00
CA THR A 219 10.01 0.24 10.63
C THR A 219 9.07 0.97 9.66
N LEU A 220 9.48 1.15 8.40
CA LEU A 220 8.65 1.76 7.37
C LEU A 220 7.43 0.90 7.02
N PHE A 221 7.59 -0.43 6.95
CA PHE A 221 6.47 -1.34 6.74
C PHE A 221 5.39 -1.16 7.82
N PHE A 222 5.76 -1.21 9.10
CA PHE A 222 4.81 -0.98 10.19
C PHE A 222 4.15 0.40 10.11
N GLY A 223 4.94 1.44 9.80
CA GLY A 223 4.40 2.79 9.59
C GLY A 223 3.39 2.89 8.46
N LEU A 224 3.64 2.21 7.34
CA LEU A 224 2.73 2.18 6.18
C LEU A 224 1.46 1.36 6.46
N MET A 225 1.56 0.26 7.21
CA MET A 225 0.39 -0.49 7.67
C MET A 225 -0.46 0.35 8.62
N GLY A 226 0.16 1.07 9.57
CA GLY A 226 -0.54 1.99 10.45
C GLY A 226 -1.21 3.15 9.70
N PHE A 227 -0.53 3.71 8.69
CA PHE A 227 -1.10 4.75 7.85
C PHE A 227 -2.28 4.26 7.02
N SER A 228 -2.20 3.03 6.50
CA SER A 228 -3.31 2.40 5.77
C SER A 228 -4.49 2.07 6.68
N ALA A 229 -4.25 1.53 7.88
CA ALA A 229 -5.29 1.34 8.88
C ALA A 229 -5.97 2.68 9.27
N ALA A 230 -5.21 3.77 9.36
CA ALA A 230 -5.74 5.11 9.60
C ALA A 230 -6.65 5.58 8.46
N GLY A 231 -6.20 5.43 7.21
CA GLY A 231 -7.00 5.76 6.02
C GLY A 231 -8.27 4.94 5.94
N LEU A 232 -8.19 3.65 6.21
CA LEU A 232 -9.33 2.74 6.22
C LEU A 232 -10.34 3.15 7.29
N PHE A 233 -9.89 3.37 8.53
CA PHE A 233 -10.74 3.85 9.62
C PHE A 233 -11.42 5.17 9.27
N ALA A 234 -10.65 6.15 8.82
CA ALA A 234 -11.16 7.46 8.45
C ALA A 234 -12.17 7.38 7.29
N SER A 235 -11.88 6.58 6.27
CA SER A 235 -12.77 6.38 5.11
C SER A 235 -14.11 5.78 5.52
N ILE A 236 -14.09 4.76 6.38
CA ILE A 236 -15.32 4.09 6.87
C ILE A 236 -16.12 5.00 7.80
N VAL A 237 -15.46 5.73 8.68
CA VAL A 237 -16.13 6.56 9.69
C VAL A 237 -16.69 7.84 9.09
N PHE A 238 -15.90 8.56 8.31
CA PHE A 238 -16.27 9.88 7.81
C PHE A 238 -16.99 9.80 6.45
N GLY A 239 -16.85 8.69 5.71
CA GLY A 239 -17.47 8.50 4.41
C GLY A 239 -17.08 9.56 3.38
N SER A 240 -15.99 10.28 3.60
CA SER A 240 -15.58 11.42 2.77
C SER A 240 -14.58 10.99 1.70
N LEU A 241 -14.62 11.67 0.56
CA LEU A 241 -13.69 11.42 -0.54
C LEU A 241 -12.24 11.74 -0.17
N ILE A 242 -12.03 12.74 0.70
CA ILE A 242 -10.70 13.11 1.20
C ILE A 242 -10.12 11.99 2.08
N THR A 243 -10.96 11.31 2.85
CA THR A 243 -10.53 10.22 3.72
C THR A 243 -10.29 8.93 2.95
N LEU A 244 -11.03 8.70 1.85
CA LEU A 244 -10.73 7.63 0.89
C LEU A 244 -9.40 7.89 0.17
N LEU A 245 -9.15 9.13 -0.27
CA LEU A 245 -7.86 9.54 -0.86
C LEU A 245 -6.69 9.25 0.10
N LEU A 246 -6.87 9.45 1.41
CA LEU A 246 -5.82 9.11 2.38
C LEU A 246 -5.48 7.63 2.37
N PHE A 247 -6.50 6.77 2.24
CA PHE A 247 -6.31 5.33 2.08
C PHE A 247 -5.64 4.99 0.75
N ASP A 248 -6.06 5.59 -0.37
CA ASP A 248 -5.46 5.37 -1.68
C ASP A 248 -3.97 5.78 -1.73
N ILE A 249 -3.64 6.93 -1.13
CA ILE A 249 -2.25 7.38 -0.97
C ILE A 249 -1.44 6.38 -0.15
N SER A 250 -2.03 5.80 0.89
CA SER A 250 -1.35 4.78 1.69
C SER A 250 -1.03 3.52 0.88
N MET A 251 -1.96 3.06 0.02
CA MET A 251 -1.74 1.91 -0.86
C MET A 251 -0.67 2.21 -1.92
N MET A 252 -0.75 3.37 -2.56
CA MET A 252 0.29 3.81 -3.50
C MET A 252 1.66 3.93 -2.83
N ALA A 253 1.72 4.42 -1.59
CA ALA A 253 2.96 4.50 -0.81
C ALA A 253 3.51 3.11 -0.47
N GLN A 254 2.65 2.13 -0.18
CA GLN A 254 3.05 0.74 0.03
C GLN A 254 3.64 0.12 -1.24
N MET A 255 3.02 0.36 -2.40
CA MET A 255 3.53 -0.06 -3.70
C MET A 255 4.89 0.59 -4.02
N ALA A 256 5.01 1.91 -3.81
CA ALA A 256 6.27 2.63 -3.98
C ALA A 256 7.36 2.08 -3.05
N PHE A 257 7.02 1.79 -1.79
CA PHE A 257 7.90 1.17 -0.82
C PHE A 257 8.37 -0.22 -1.28
N TYR A 258 7.45 -1.07 -1.75
CA TYR A 258 7.74 -2.41 -2.27
C TYR A 258 8.80 -2.34 -3.37
N PHE A 259 8.54 -1.58 -4.44
CA PHE A 259 9.46 -1.51 -5.57
C PHE A 259 10.77 -0.79 -5.23
N TYR A 260 10.72 0.23 -4.38
CA TYR A 260 11.93 0.93 -3.93
C TYR A 260 12.89 -0.01 -3.20
N PHE A 261 12.38 -0.83 -2.27
CA PHE A 261 13.20 -1.80 -1.53
C PHE A 261 13.53 -3.05 -2.34
N LEU A 262 12.77 -3.37 -3.39
CA LEU A 262 13.12 -4.41 -4.35
C LEU A 262 14.43 -4.06 -5.08
N PHE A 263 14.58 -2.82 -5.57
CA PHE A 263 15.79 -2.36 -6.27
C PHE A 263 16.97 -1.98 -5.37
N ARG A 264 16.76 -1.93 -4.04
CA ARG A 264 17.77 -1.48 -3.07
C ARG A 264 18.39 -2.66 -2.34
N ASN A 265 19.72 -2.72 -2.32
CA ASN A 265 20.43 -3.66 -1.45
C ASN A 265 20.29 -3.22 0.02
N THR A 266 20.02 -4.17 0.92
CA THR A 266 19.80 -3.93 2.36
C THR A 266 21.10 -3.80 3.16
N GLU A 267 22.25 -3.83 2.48
CA GLU A 267 23.58 -3.59 3.05
C GLU A 267 23.83 -2.10 3.27
N ILE A 268 23.08 -1.50 4.18
CA ILE A 268 23.30 -0.12 4.62
C ILE A 268 24.33 -0.14 5.75
N ARG A 269 25.33 0.76 5.67
CA ARG A 269 26.29 1.00 6.75
C ARG A 269 25.57 1.59 7.96
N GLY A 270 25.51 0.84 9.05
CA GLY A 270 24.93 1.23 10.33
C GLY A 270 25.27 0.20 11.39
N ARG A 271 25.08 0.53 12.67
CA ARG A 271 25.31 -0.45 13.75
C ARG A 271 24.23 -1.52 13.68
N PRO A 272 24.60 -2.82 13.58
CA PRO A 272 23.62 -3.90 13.60
C PRO A 272 22.96 -3.99 14.98
N GLY A 273 21.73 -4.51 15.01
CA GLY A 273 20.98 -4.75 16.23
C GLY A 273 19.99 -3.63 16.60
N TRP A 274 18.86 -4.06 17.14
CA TRP A 274 17.77 -3.21 17.67
C TRP A 274 18.17 -2.52 18.97
N SER A 275 19.08 -3.10 19.75
CA SER A 275 19.63 -2.51 20.98
C SER A 275 20.30 -1.15 20.76
N TYR A 276 20.96 -0.97 19.60
CA TYR A 276 21.55 0.30 19.18
C TYR A 276 20.56 1.25 18.50
N ASN A 277 19.42 0.73 18.02
CA ASN A 277 18.40 1.48 17.28
C ASN A 277 17.07 1.53 18.06
N ARG A 278 17.14 1.96 19.33
CA ARG A 278 16.00 1.95 20.26
C ARG A 278 14.79 2.75 19.76
N TYR A 279 15.03 3.85 19.04
CA TYR A 279 13.95 4.64 18.45
C TYR A 279 13.18 3.87 17.39
N SER A 280 13.87 3.11 16.53
CA SER A 280 13.20 2.27 15.53
C SER A 280 12.33 1.19 16.19
N MET A 281 12.80 0.60 17.29
CA MET A 281 11.99 -0.35 18.06
C MET A 281 10.74 0.30 18.64
N PHE A 282 10.88 1.49 19.24
CA PHE A 282 9.75 2.26 19.75
C PHE A 282 8.74 2.57 18.65
N TYR A 283 9.20 3.04 17.49
CA TYR A 283 8.31 3.33 16.35
C TYR A 283 7.59 2.07 15.84
N VAL A 284 8.27 0.92 15.76
CA VAL A 284 7.64 -0.34 15.37
C VAL A 284 6.50 -0.70 16.32
N LEU A 285 6.72 -0.63 17.63
CA LEU A 285 5.70 -0.92 18.64
C LEU A 285 4.55 0.11 18.63
N LEU A 286 4.88 1.38 18.42
CA LEU A 286 3.87 2.43 18.32
C LEU A 286 3.00 2.25 17.07
N PHE A 287 3.61 1.96 15.93
CA PHE A 287 2.90 1.77 14.68
C PHE A 287 2.09 0.49 14.66
N SER A 288 2.57 -0.61 15.25
CA SER A 288 1.76 -1.84 15.39
C SER A 288 0.53 -1.59 16.25
N PHE A 289 0.71 -0.98 17.42
CA PHE A 289 -0.37 -0.65 18.33
C PHE A 289 -1.40 0.27 17.66
N ALA A 290 -0.94 1.33 17.00
CA ALA A 290 -1.82 2.25 16.28
C ALA A 290 -2.57 1.54 15.15
N ALA A 291 -1.88 0.69 14.37
CA ALA A 291 -2.49 -0.06 13.27
C ALA A 291 -3.58 -1.01 13.77
N GLU A 292 -3.31 -1.79 14.82
CA GLU A 292 -4.27 -2.72 15.42
C GLU A 292 -5.46 -2.00 16.03
N TRP A 293 -5.23 -0.90 16.74
CA TRP A 293 -6.29 -0.09 17.31
C TRP A 293 -7.19 0.48 16.21
N LEU A 294 -6.62 1.06 15.14
CA LEU A 294 -7.35 1.64 14.02
C LEU A 294 -8.11 0.57 13.20
N ALA A 295 -7.49 -0.58 12.95
CA ALA A 295 -8.12 -1.69 12.24
C ALA A 295 -9.25 -2.34 13.08
N SER A 296 -9.11 -2.37 14.40
CA SER A 296 -10.20 -2.80 15.27
C SER A 296 -11.35 -1.79 15.26
N ALA A 297 -11.02 -0.50 15.34
CA ALA A 297 -11.99 0.58 15.30
C ALA A 297 -12.78 0.59 13.98
N SER A 298 -12.14 0.27 12.85
CA SER A 298 -12.81 0.20 11.57
C SER A 298 -13.82 -0.94 11.50
N ILE A 299 -13.47 -2.15 11.98
CA ILE A 299 -14.42 -3.28 12.06
C ILE A 299 -15.64 -2.90 12.92
N ILE A 300 -15.40 -2.31 14.09
CA ILE A 300 -16.48 -1.87 15.00
C ILE A 300 -17.37 -0.83 14.31
N SER A 301 -16.76 0.10 13.58
CA SER A 301 -17.48 1.14 12.83
C SER A 301 -18.44 0.56 11.79
N VAL A 302 -18.04 -0.52 11.09
CA VAL A 302 -18.91 -1.17 10.10
C VAL A 302 -20.04 -1.98 10.78
N VAL A 303 -19.79 -2.60 11.93
CA VAL A 303 -20.76 -3.50 12.57
C VAL A 303 -21.80 -2.76 13.41
N ASN A 304 -21.36 -1.89 14.32
CA ASN A 304 -22.24 -1.25 15.33
C ASN A 304 -22.05 0.26 15.44
N GLY A 305 -21.12 0.84 14.67
CA GLY A 305 -20.66 2.21 14.87
C GLY A 305 -19.74 2.35 16.10
N VAL A 306 -18.76 3.25 16.03
CA VAL A 306 -17.86 3.52 17.17
C VAL A 306 -18.48 4.57 18.08
N ASN A 307 -18.76 4.18 19.32
CA ASN A 307 -19.30 5.08 20.34
C ASN A 307 -18.36 6.27 20.58
N GLY A 308 -18.92 7.47 20.64
CA GLY A 308 -18.15 8.69 20.91
C GLY A 308 -17.62 9.41 19.66
N VAL A 309 -17.69 8.80 18.46
CA VAL A 309 -17.21 9.45 17.22
C VAL A 309 -18.10 10.60 16.77
N VAL A 310 -19.42 10.42 16.79
CA VAL A 310 -20.38 11.49 16.47
C VAL A 310 -20.22 12.71 17.41
N PRO A 311 -20.17 12.55 18.75
CA PRO A 311 -19.93 13.68 19.65
C PRO A 311 -18.47 14.21 19.61
N PHE A 312 -17.48 13.42 19.21
CA PHE A 312 -16.13 13.92 18.94
C PHE A 312 -16.12 14.84 17.72
N LEU A 313 -16.75 14.41 16.62
CA LEU A 313 -16.84 15.19 15.38
C LEU A 313 -17.63 16.47 15.56
N SER A 314 -18.71 16.45 16.35
CA SER A 314 -19.47 17.67 16.65
C SER A 314 -18.64 18.73 17.38
N ASN A 315 -17.55 18.35 18.06
CA ASN A 315 -16.63 19.31 18.70
C ASN A 315 -15.62 19.94 17.73
N PHE A 316 -15.45 19.37 16.53
CA PHE A 316 -14.63 19.94 15.44
C PHE A 316 -15.48 20.68 14.39
N GLY A 317 -16.82 20.60 14.48
CA GLY A 317 -17.74 21.37 13.65
C GLY A 317 -17.87 22.83 14.09
N VAL A 318 -18.18 23.72 13.14
CA VAL A 318 -18.46 25.14 13.40
C VAL A 318 -19.78 25.27 14.16
N GLY A 319 -19.73 25.23 15.49
CA GLY A 319 -20.89 25.47 16.36
C GLY A 319 -20.56 25.35 17.85
N VAL A 320 -20.80 26.43 18.59
CA VAL A 320 -21.01 26.72 20.05
C VAL A 320 -20.35 25.87 21.16
N TYR A 321 -19.93 24.62 20.94
CA TYR A 321 -19.22 23.76 21.91
C TYR A 321 -17.82 23.35 21.44
N SER A 322 -17.14 24.22 20.69
CA SER A 322 -15.74 24.04 20.29
C SER A 322 -14.82 24.24 21.51
N GLY A 323 -14.42 23.15 22.16
CA GLY A 323 -13.47 23.18 23.26
C GLY A 323 -12.47 22.03 23.17
N ILE A 324 -11.19 22.33 23.35
CA ILE A 324 -10.11 21.33 23.38
C ILE A 324 -10.37 20.27 24.46
N VAL A 325 -10.92 20.68 25.62
CA VAL A 325 -11.20 19.78 26.75
C VAL A 325 -12.29 18.75 26.42
N PRO A 326 -13.50 19.13 25.92
CA PRO A 326 -14.47 18.18 25.40
C PRO A 326 -13.92 17.26 24.28
N ALA A 327 -13.07 17.78 23.40
CA ALA A 327 -12.45 16.97 22.34
C ALA A 327 -11.49 15.91 22.91
N ILE A 328 -10.69 16.24 23.92
CA ILE A 328 -9.80 15.29 24.61
C ILE A 328 -10.61 14.23 25.36
N LEU A 329 -11.66 14.62 26.09
CA LEU A 329 -12.51 13.66 26.78
C LEU A 329 -13.20 12.70 25.80
N ASN A 330 -13.72 13.22 24.68
CA ASN A 330 -14.31 12.39 23.64
C ASN A 330 -13.28 11.48 22.95
N ALA A 331 -12.03 11.93 22.78
CA ALA A 331 -10.95 11.08 22.30
C ALA A 331 -10.65 9.92 23.27
N ILE A 332 -10.66 10.18 24.59
CA ILE A 332 -10.50 9.15 25.62
C ILE A 332 -11.68 8.17 25.58
N PHE A 333 -12.91 8.64 25.40
CA PHE A 333 -14.07 7.77 25.27
C PHE A 333 -14.01 6.89 24.01
N ILE A 334 -13.61 7.44 22.86
CA ILE A 334 -13.37 6.64 21.64
C ILE A 334 -12.31 5.58 21.92
N PHE A 335 -11.18 5.99 22.50
CA PHE A 335 -10.09 5.09 22.85
C PHE A 335 -10.54 3.95 23.78
N GLY A 336 -11.30 4.27 24.83
CA GLY A 336 -11.87 3.29 25.76
C GLY A 336 -12.92 2.38 25.09
N SER A 337 -13.74 2.91 24.18
CA SER A 337 -14.76 2.12 23.48
C SER A 337 -14.16 1.07 22.54
N VAL A 338 -13.07 1.42 21.86
CA VAL A 338 -12.37 0.51 20.95
C VAL A 338 -11.58 -0.51 21.77
N THR A 339 -10.86 -0.08 22.80
CA THR A 339 -10.02 -0.99 23.61
C THR A 339 -10.84 -1.97 24.45
N ASN A 340 -12.05 -1.60 24.86
CA ASN A 340 -12.99 -2.49 25.58
C ASN A 340 -13.85 -3.35 24.64
N SER A 341 -13.63 -3.29 23.33
CA SER A 341 -14.36 -4.12 22.37
C SER A 341 -13.78 -5.55 22.31
N TYR A 342 -14.67 -6.53 22.20
CA TYR A 342 -14.27 -7.93 21.96
C TYR A 342 -13.42 -8.07 20.70
N VAL A 343 -13.63 -7.23 19.68
CA VAL A 343 -12.84 -7.26 18.43
C VAL A 343 -11.37 -6.92 18.70
N PHE A 344 -11.12 -5.84 19.43
CA PHE A 344 -9.76 -5.41 19.78
C PHE A 344 -9.07 -6.43 20.69
N LEU A 345 -9.79 -6.94 21.70
CA LEU A 345 -9.27 -7.97 22.60
C LEU A 345 -8.93 -9.27 21.86
N ILE A 346 -9.72 -9.66 20.86
CA ILE A 346 -9.41 -10.82 20.01
C ILE A 346 -8.17 -10.55 19.18
N ILE A 347 -8.06 -9.39 18.53
CA ILE A 347 -6.90 -9.05 17.69
C ILE A 347 -5.60 -9.06 18.51
N MET A 348 -5.58 -8.31 19.62
CA MET A 348 -4.44 -8.27 20.53
C MET A 348 -4.17 -9.65 21.15
N GLY A 349 -5.22 -10.37 21.54
CA GLY A 349 -5.11 -11.72 22.09
C GLY A 349 -4.52 -12.72 21.11
N VAL A 350 -4.88 -12.65 19.83
CA VAL A 350 -4.35 -13.49 18.76
C VAL A 350 -2.88 -13.17 18.49
N GLU A 351 -2.51 -11.89 18.45
CA GLU A 351 -1.12 -11.47 18.29
C GLU A 351 -0.26 -12.02 19.45
N MET A 352 -0.65 -11.76 20.69
CA MET A 352 0.07 -12.24 21.88
C MET A 352 0.10 -13.78 21.97
N ALA A 353 -1.01 -14.45 21.68
CA ALA A 353 -1.07 -15.91 21.67
C ALA A 353 -0.15 -16.49 20.59
N SER A 354 -0.10 -15.90 19.40
CA SER A 354 0.78 -16.34 18.32
C SER A 354 2.25 -16.23 18.72
N LEU A 355 2.66 -15.13 19.36
CA LEU A 355 4.01 -14.94 19.88
C LEU A 355 4.36 -16.00 20.95
N VAL A 356 3.43 -16.30 21.85
CA VAL A 356 3.64 -17.31 22.90
C VAL A 356 3.74 -18.72 22.31
N ILE A 357 2.81 -19.12 21.44
CA ILE A 357 2.77 -20.45 20.82
C ILE A 357 4.04 -20.70 20.00
N VAL A 358 4.45 -19.72 19.20
CA VAL A 358 5.66 -19.83 18.38
C VAL A 358 6.92 -19.91 19.25
N ARG A 359 7.01 -19.10 20.31
CA ARG A 359 8.14 -19.11 21.25
C ARG A 359 8.26 -20.44 22.01
N ILE A 360 7.14 -20.99 22.49
CA ILE A 360 7.09 -22.30 23.15
C ILE A 360 7.45 -23.42 22.16
N GLY A 361 6.88 -23.39 20.95
CA GLY A 361 7.19 -24.37 19.91
C GLY A 361 8.68 -24.42 19.58
N ARG A 362 9.33 -23.26 19.60
CA ARG A 362 10.77 -23.15 19.33
C ARG A 362 11.66 -23.59 20.49
N LEU A 363 11.29 -23.30 21.73
CA LEU A 363 11.97 -23.85 22.91
C LEU A 363 11.91 -25.37 22.90
N ARG A 364 10.73 -25.93 22.63
CA ARG A 364 10.52 -27.37 22.52
C ARG A 364 11.31 -28.00 21.37
N TRP A 365 11.46 -27.30 20.25
CA TRP A 365 12.32 -27.74 19.14
C TRP A 365 13.80 -27.74 19.54
N LYS A 366 14.29 -26.67 20.19
CA LYS A 366 15.68 -26.59 20.67
C LYS A 366 16.01 -27.69 21.67
N GLU A 367 15.09 -27.99 22.59
CA GLU A 367 15.20 -29.10 23.55
C GLU A 367 15.22 -30.46 22.84
N LYS A 368 14.34 -30.66 21.85
CA LYS A 368 14.28 -31.92 21.07
C LYS A 368 15.53 -32.14 20.20
N ASN A 369 16.16 -31.07 19.72
CA ASN A 369 17.37 -31.13 18.89
C ASN A 369 18.68 -31.16 19.69
N GLY A 370 18.62 -31.29 21.01
CA GLY A 370 19.81 -31.51 21.85
C GLY A 370 20.81 -30.36 21.86
N ILE A 371 20.40 -29.14 21.50
CA ILE A 371 21.24 -27.95 21.67
C ILE A 371 21.10 -27.55 23.14
N SER A 372 21.66 -28.38 24.03
CA SER A 372 21.86 -28.03 25.43
C SER A 372 22.93 -26.94 25.46
N HIS A 373 22.55 -25.75 25.90
CA HIS A 373 23.51 -24.80 26.42
C HIS A 373 24.21 -25.47 27.62
N SER A 374 25.43 -25.97 27.39
CA SER A 374 26.42 -26.07 28.46
C SER A 374 26.73 -24.64 28.93
N PRO A 375 26.82 -24.42 30.26
CA PRO A 375 26.70 -23.10 30.91
C PRO A 375 27.70 -22.04 30.43
#